data_AF-A0AAE0LAQ0-F1
#
_entry.id   AF-A0AAE0LAQ0-F1
#
_cell.length_a   1.000
_cell.length_b   1.000
_cell.length_c   1.000
_cell.angle_alpha   90.00
_cell.angle_beta   90.00
_cell.angle_gamma   90.00
#
_symmetry.space_group_name_H-M   'P 1'
#
loop_
_entity.id
_entity.type
_entity.pdbx_description
1 polymer ?
#
loop_
_entity_poly.entity_id
_entity_poly.type
_entity_poly.pdbx_seq_one_letter_code
_entity_poly.pdbx_strand_id
1 'polypeptide(L)'
;MRGAVTYGLDTDRIKARIMRRTYGVKTQIQFNARLHDELHRVWCKKRERFQCRDAFLQYVSAGEEISAEAVVKKTLKKSHPTQSMVNLHILSSEDGNPIYADDPNVREEAIIQIPVDDAMDNQYECEFLFGSTTLEVAATEVETGITKVVEVDFERSQEVGGG
;
A
#
# COMPACT_ATOMS: atom_id res chain seq x y z
N MET A 1 -15.94 -50.49 14.00
CA MET A 1 -16.66 -49.24 13.67
C MET A 1 -15.66 -48.24 13.12
N ARG A 2 -15.99 -47.63 11.98
CA ARG A 2 -15.19 -46.62 11.27
C ARG A 2 -15.46 -45.24 11.88
N GLY A 3 -14.44 -44.39 11.91
CA GLY A 3 -14.60 -42.98 12.29
C GLY A 3 -13.28 -42.21 12.33
N ALA A 4 -12.36 -42.47 11.40
CA ALA A 4 -11.27 -41.53 11.13
C ALA A 4 -11.87 -40.42 10.26
N VAL A 5 -12.21 -39.28 10.87
CA VAL A 5 -12.58 -38.08 10.13
C VAL A 5 -11.29 -37.33 9.85
N THR A 6 -10.66 -37.64 8.73
CA THR A 6 -9.61 -36.80 8.15
C THR A 6 -10.33 -35.57 7.59
N TYR A 7 -10.45 -34.50 8.38
CA TYR A 7 -10.63 -33.17 7.82
C TYR A 7 -9.32 -32.82 7.11
N GLY A 8 -9.14 -33.35 5.90
CA GLY A 8 -8.31 -32.67 4.92
C GLY A 8 -9.06 -31.40 4.60
N LEU A 9 -8.69 -30.30 5.25
CA LEU A 9 -8.98 -28.99 4.72
C LEU A 9 -8.39 -29.03 3.31
N ASP A 10 -9.24 -29.06 2.30
CA ASP A 10 -8.85 -28.79 0.93
C ASP A 10 -8.47 -27.30 0.95
N THR A 11 -7.25 -26.99 1.40
CA THR A 11 -6.68 -25.65 1.44
C THR A 11 -6.43 -25.11 0.04
N ASP A 12 -6.65 -25.95 -0.96
CA ASP A 12 -6.45 -25.66 -2.35
C ASP A 12 -7.72 -25.04 -2.95
N ARG A 13 -7.53 -23.86 -3.58
CA ARG A 13 -8.44 -23.20 -4.53
C ARG A 13 -9.47 -22.20 -3.99
N ILE A 14 -9.08 -21.31 -3.06
CA ILE A 14 -9.62 -19.94 -3.21
C ILE A 14 -9.06 -19.43 -4.54
N LYS A 15 -9.87 -19.37 -5.59
CA LYS A 15 -9.41 -18.85 -6.90
C LYS A 15 -9.40 -17.34 -6.92
N ALA A 16 -10.28 -16.73 -6.12
CA ALA A 16 -10.42 -15.30 -5.98
C ALA A 16 -10.98 -14.96 -4.59
N ARG A 17 -10.70 -13.75 -4.11
CA ARG A 17 -11.21 -13.20 -2.86
C ARG A 17 -11.78 -11.81 -3.09
N ILE A 18 -12.84 -11.48 -2.37
CA ILE A 18 -13.36 -10.11 -2.30
C ILE A 18 -12.61 -9.39 -1.18
N MET A 19 -12.01 -8.25 -1.50
CA MET A 19 -11.24 -7.48 -0.53
C MET A 19 -12.15 -6.77 0.47
N ARG A 20 -11.86 -6.92 1.75
CA ARG A 20 -12.62 -6.25 2.83
C ARG A 20 -12.24 -4.78 3.03
N ARG A 21 -11.01 -4.43 2.63
CA ARG A 21 -10.42 -3.10 2.81
C ARG A 21 -9.74 -2.69 1.51
N THR A 22 -9.68 -1.38 1.29
CA THR A 22 -8.85 -0.77 0.26
C THR A 22 -7.42 -0.75 0.77
N TYR A 23 -6.46 -1.19 -0.03
CA TYR A 23 -5.04 -1.12 0.32
C TYR A 23 -4.29 -0.20 -0.64
N GLY A 24 -3.32 0.52 -0.10
CA GLY A 24 -2.52 1.45 -0.88
C GLY A 24 -1.37 2.02 -0.07
N VAL A 25 -0.79 3.10 -0.60
CA VAL A 25 0.34 3.78 0.03
C VAL A 25 0.13 5.28 0.08
N LYS A 26 0.74 5.93 1.07
CA LYS A 26 0.87 7.38 1.09
C LYS A 26 1.84 7.83 0.00
N THR A 27 1.46 8.80 -0.81
CA THR A 27 2.35 9.36 -1.83
C THR A 27 2.06 10.83 -2.12
N GLN A 28 2.94 11.43 -2.93
CA GLN A 28 2.75 12.77 -3.48
C GLN A 28 2.49 12.67 -4.98
N ILE A 29 1.29 13.07 -5.43
CA ILE A 29 0.87 13.02 -6.84
C ILE A 29 0.58 14.42 -7.37
N GLN A 30 0.37 14.54 -8.68
CA GLN A 30 -0.05 15.80 -9.28
C GLN A 30 -1.40 16.27 -8.70
N PHE A 31 -1.45 17.55 -8.31
CA PHE A 31 -2.67 18.14 -7.77
C PHE A 31 -3.75 18.25 -8.85
N ASN A 32 -4.97 17.82 -8.52
CA ASN A 32 -6.13 17.92 -9.38
C ASN A 32 -7.21 18.72 -8.65
N ALA A 33 -7.46 19.96 -9.07
CA ALA A 33 -8.42 20.86 -8.43
C ALA A 33 -9.89 20.39 -8.47
N ARG A 34 -10.21 19.34 -9.25
CA ARG A 34 -11.55 18.72 -9.27
C ARG A 34 -11.72 17.63 -8.22
N LEU A 35 -10.62 17.12 -7.68
CA LEU A 35 -10.60 15.95 -6.77
C LEU A 35 -9.99 16.30 -5.41
N HIS A 36 -8.94 17.10 -5.41
CA HIS A 36 -8.15 17.40 -4.22
C HIS A 36 -8.52 18.76 -3.61
N ASP A 37 -8.54 18.80 -2.28
CA ASP A 37 -8.74 19.98 -1.46
C ASP A 37 -7.48 20.84 -1.48
N GLU A 38 -7.67 22.17 -1.53
CA GLU A 38 -6.59 23.15 -1.52
C GLU A 38 -5.71 23.03 -0.27
N LEU A 39 -6.23 22.51 0.86
CA LEU A 39 -5.46 22.23 2.08
C LEU A 39 -4.30 21.25 1.85
N HIS A 40 -4.44 20.32 0.91
CA HIS A 40 -3.41 19.35 0.55
C HIS A 40 -2.54 19.79 -0.63
N ARG A 41 -2.77 21.00 -1.16
CA ARG A 41 -2.01 21.53 -2.30
C ARG A 41 -0.66 22.08 -1.86
N VAL A 42 0.41 21.59 -2.49
CA VAL A 42 1.76 22.11 -2.29
C VAL A 42 2.45 22.42 -3.61
N TRP A 43 3.19 23.53 -3.69
CA TRP A 43 4.02 23.84 -4.85
C TRP A 43 5.31 23.03 -4.82
N CYS A 44 5.54 22.19 -5.82
CA CYS A 44 6.81 21.48 -5.98
C CYS A 44 7.72 22.27 -6.91
N LYS A 45 8.66 23.05 -6.36
CA LYS A 45 9.60 23.88 -7.14
C LYS A 45 10.33 23.08 -8.23
N LYS A 46 10.70 21.83 -7.95
CA LYS A 46 11.46 21.02 -8.90
C LYS A 46 10.62 20.41 -10.02
N ARG A 47 9.34 20.09 -9.77
CA ARG A 47 8.41 19.60 -10.81
C ARG A 47 7.68 20.73 -11.53
N GLU A 48 7.91 21.97 -11.10
CA GLU A 48 7.27 23.21 -11.58
C GLU A 48 5.75 23.10 -11.66
N ARG A 49 5.16 22.42 -10.67
CA ARG A 49 3.71 22.18 -10.62
C ARG A 49 3.22 21.95 -9.20
N PHE A 50 1.92 22.08 -9.01
CA PHE A 50 1.26 21.72 -7.77
C PHE A 50 1.15 20.20 -7.60
N GLN A 51 1.25 19.75 -6.36
CA GLN A 51 1.14 18.36 -5.94
C GLN A 51 0.16 18.25 -4.77
N CYS A 52 -0.46 17.09 -4.61
CA CYS A 52 -1.18 16.69 -3.40
C CYS A 52 -0.18 15.98 -2.46
N ARG A 53 0.03 16.51 -1.25
CA ARG A 53 1.10 16.05 -0.33
C ARG A 53 0.81 14.73 0.39
N ASP A 54 -0.46 14.43 0.66
CA ASP A 54 -0.87 13.29 1.48
C ASP A 54 -1.90 12.44 0.72
N ALA A 55 -1.65 12.15 -0.57
CA ALA A 55 -2.58 11.37 -1.38
C ALA A 55 -2.54 9.88 -1.01
N PHE A 56 -3.70 9.23 -1.06
CA PHE A 56 -3.82 7.79 -0.99
C PHE A 56 -3.69 7.20 -2.40
N LEU A 57 -2.60 6.49 -2.68
CA LEU A 57 -2.46 5.74 -3.93
C LEU A 57 -2.96 4.32 -3.74
N GLN A 58 -4.18 4.07 -4.21
CA GLN A 58 -4.83 2.77 -4.15
C GLN A 58 -4.13 1.73 -5.03
N TYR A 59 -3.98 0.51 -4.50
CA TYR A 59 -3.57 -0.70 -5.22
C TYR A 59 -4.75 -1.63 -5.47
N VAL A 60 -5.63 -1.80 -4.47
CA VAL A 60 -6.87 -2.59 -4.58
C VAL A 60 -7.97 -1.90 -3.78
N SER A 61 -9.22 -1.98 -4.23
CA SER A 61 -10.38 -1.41 -3.55
C SER A 61 -11.09 -2.43 -2.63
N ALA A 62 -11.72 -1.95 -1.57
CA ALA A 62 -12.73 -2.73 -0.84
C ALA A 62 -13.87 -3.13 -1.79
N GLY A 63 -14.28 -4.39 -1.76
CA GLY A 63 -15.27 -4.97 -2.67
C GLY A 63 -14.70 -5.44 -4.01
N GLU A 64 -13.43 -5.18 -4.31
CA GLU A 64 -12.76 -5.70 -5.50
C GLU A 64 -12.49 -7.20 -5.35
N GLU A 65 -12.81 -7.97 -6.40
CA GLU A 65 -12.48 -9.38 -6.50
C GLU A 65 -11.10 -9.53 -7.14
N ILE A 66 -10.14 -10.07 -6.40
CA ILE A 66 -8.78 -10.35 -6.89
C ILE A 66 -8.50 -11.84 -6.87
N SER A 67 -7.69 -12.32 -7.81
CA SER A 67 -7.18 -13.69 -7.79
C SER A 67 -6.44 -13.97 -6.49
N ALA A 68 -6.49 -15.21 -6.00
CA ALA A 68 -5.60 -15.60 -4.91
C ALA A 68 -4.14 -15.48 -5.37
N GLU A 69 -3.27 -15.01 -4.47
CA GLU A 69 -1.86 -14.75 -4.76
C GLU A 69 -1.65 -13.67 -5.84
N ALA A 70 -2.65 -12.81 -6.05
CA ALA A 70 -2.50 -11.67 -6.94
C ALA A 70 -1.37 -10.75 -6.46
N VAL A 71 -0.55 -10.31 -7.42
CA VAL A 71 0.47 -9.27 -7.22
C VAL A 71 0.01 -8.03 -7.95
N VAL A 72 -0.16 -6.93 -7.22
CA VAL A 72 -0.43 -5.62 -7.79
C VAL A 72 0.80 -4.74 -7.58
N LYS A 73 1.34 -4.17 -8.65
CA LYS A 73 2.56 -3.39 -8.60
C LYS A 73 2.42 -2.01 -9.20
N LYS A 74 3.14 -1.04 -8.65
CA LYS A 74 3.31 0.30 -9.22
C LYS A 74 4.72 0.82 -8.99
N THR A 75 5.22 1.57 -9.97
CA THR A 75 6.49 2.28 -9.89
C THR A 75 6.26 3.69 -9.33
N LEU A 76 7.06 4.05 -8.34
CA LEU A 76 7.01 5.32 -7.63
C LEU A 76 8.35 6.04 -7.76
N LYS A 77 8.33 7.36 -7.53
CA LYS A 77 9.53 8.20 -7.48
C LYS A 77 9.61 8.87 -6.13
N LYS A 78 10.83 9.14 -5.65
CA LYS A 78 11.01 9.92 -4.42
C LYS A 78 10.43 11.34 -4.57
N SER A 79 10.02 11.93 -3.45
CA SER A 79 9.38 13.25 -3.45
C SER A 79 10.41 14.38 -3.53
N HIS A 80 11.61 14.16 -2.98
CA HIS A 80 12.68 15.16 -2.91
C HIS A 80 14.03 14.63 -3.42
N PRO A 81 14.85 15.45 -4.10
CA PRO A 81 16.15 15.04 -4.66
C PRO A 81 17.13 14.55 -3.60
N THR A 82 17.13 15.21 -2.46
CA THR A 82 18.10 15.04 -1.39
C THR A 82 17.66 13.98 -0.37
N GLN A 83 16.54 13.30 -0.61
CA GLN A 83 16.18 12.14 0.20
C GLN A 83 17.14 11.01 -0.12
N SER A 84 17.78 10.47 0.93
CA SER A 84 18.56 9.22 0.88
C SER A 84 17.76 8.02 1.40
N MET A 85 16.55 8.26 1.90
CA MET A 85 15.64 7.27 2.44
C MET A 85 14.20 7.68 2.12
N VAL A 86 13.42 6.73 1.60
CA VAL A 86 11.97 6.88 1.44
C VAL A 86 11.29 6.09 2.56
N ASN A 87 10.41 6.76 3.31
CA ASN A 87 9.46 6.11 4.20
C ASN A 87 8.18 5.85 3.40
N LEU A 88 7.98 4.62 2.97
CA LEU A 88 6.78 4.19 2.26
C LEU A 88 5.75 3.70 3.29
N HIS A 89 4.71 4.50 3.51
CA HIS A 89 3.65 4.19 4.46
C HIS A 89 2.62 3.30 3.76
N ILE A 90 2.43 2.09 4.29
CA ILE A 90 1.44 1.11 3.83
C ILE A 90 0.13 1.38 4.57
N LEU A 91 -0.94 1.57 3.81
CA LEU A 91 -2.21 2.03 4.32
C LEU A 91 -3.33 1.05 4.00
N SER A 92 -4.33 1.02 4.87
CA SER A 92 -5.62 0.38 4.62
C SER A 92 -6.78 1.34 4.88
N SER A 93 -7.92 1.14 4.22
CA SER A 93 -9.15 1.89 4.48
C SER A 93 -10.40 1.02 4.38
N GLU A 94 -11.43 1.37 5.15
CA GLU A 94 -12.77 0.81 5.01
C GLU A 94 -13.56 1.49 3.88
N ASP A 95 -13.14 2.69 3.46
CA ASP A 95 -13.69 3.34 2.28
C ASP A 95 -13.19 2.61 1.01
N GLY A 96 -14.06 2.44 0.02
CA GLY A 96 -13.71 1.89 -1.28
C GLY A 96 -12.86 2.83 -2.14
N ASN A 97 -12.88 4.15 -1.86
CA ASN A 97 -12.15 5.14 -2.64
C ASN A 97 -11.60 6.28 -1.75
N PRO A 98 -10.68 5.99 -0.81
CA PRO A 98 -10.02 7.01 -0.01
C PRO A 98 -9.20 7.94 -0.91
N ILE A 99 -9.22 9.23 -0.60
CA ILE A 99 -8.51 10.25 -1.38
C ILE A 99 -7.20 10.62 -0.68
N TYR A 100 -7.22 10.71 0.65
CA TYR A 100 -6.07 11.15 1.43
C TYR A 100 -5.60 10.11 2.42
N ALA A 101 -4.30 10.12 2.71
CA ALA A 101 -3.68 9.26 3.70
C ALA A 101 -4.04 9.65 5.14
N ASP A 102 -4.54 10.87 5.36
CA ASP A 102 -4.98 11.41 6.65
C ASP A 102 -6.50 11.39 6.82
N ASP A 103 -7.23 10.73 5.90
CA ASP A 103 -8.67 10.52 6.05
C ASP A 103 -8.97 9.70 7.33
N PRO A 104 -10.06 10.00 8.08
CA PRO A 104 -10.36 9.33 9.35
C PRO A 104 -10.50 7.81 9.28
N ASN A 105 -10.88 7.29 8.11
CA ASN A 105 -11.07 5.86 7.86
C ASN A 105 -9.80 5.18 7.31
N VAL A 106 -8.68 5.88 7.24
CA VAL A 106 -7.38 5.36 6.80
C VAL A 106 -6.53 4.99 8.00
N ARG A 107 -5.95 3.79 7.95
CA ARG A 107 -5.05 3.25 8.97
C ARG A 107 -3.68 3.00 8.35
N GLU A 108 -2.64 3.38 9.08
CA GLU A 108 -1.27 2.95 8.78
C GLU A 108 -1.06 1.52 9.31
N GLU A 109 -0.69 0.61 8.40
CA GLU A 109 -0.44 -0.78 8.72
C GLU A 109 1.04 -1.06 8.95
N ALA A 110 1.92 -0.40 8.18
CA ALA A 110 3.36 -0.55 8.25
C ALA A 110 4.10 0.62 7.59
N ILE A 111 5.40 0.73 7.85
CA ILE A 111 6.32 1.63 7.15
C ILE A 111 7.49 0.80 6.62
N ILE A 112 7.76 0.93 5.32
CA ILE A 112 8.98 0.39 4.70
C ILE A 112 9.98 1.53 4.51
N GLN A 113 11.21 1.33 4.97
CA GLN A 113 12.30 2.28 4.76
C GLN A 113 13.21 1.78 3.64
N ILE A 114 13.17 2.46 2.49
CA ILE A 114 13.91 2.08 1.29
C ILE A 114 15.05 3.07 1.09
N PRO A 115 16.31 2.62 1.08
CA PRO A 115 17.42 3.50 0.71
C PRO A 115 17.27 3.89 -0.75
N VAL A 116 17.41 5.17 -1.03
CA VAL A 116 17.40 5.72 -2.39
C VAL A 116 18.65 6.55 -2.58
N ASP A 117 19.16 6.64 -3.80
CA ASP A 117 20.30 7.52 -4.11
C ASP A 117 19.86 9.00 -4.12
N ASP A 118 20.74 9.91 -4.54
CA ASP A 118 20.47 11.35 -4.69
C ASP A 118 19.93 11.73 -6.09
N ALA A 119 19.87 10.80 -7.05
CA ALA A 119 19.32 11.00 -8.37
C ALA A 119 17.79 11.19 -8.32
N MET A 120 17.28 12.26 -8.94
CA MET A 120 15.85 12.59 -8.83
C MET A 120 14.92 11.60 -9.51
N ASP A 121 15.41 10.92 -10.53
CA ASP A 121 14.66 9.91 -11.27
C ASP A 121 14.78 8.53 -10.64
N ASN A 122 15.39 8.43 -9.45
CA ASN A 122 15.37 7.24 -8.62
C ASN A 122 13.93 6.77 -8.44
N GLN A 123 13.75 5.51 -8.80
CA GLN A 123 12.47 4.83 -8.81
C GLN A 123 12.54 3.66 -7.84
N TYR A 124 11.41 3.39 -7.23
CA TYR A 124 11.20 2.16 -6.49
C TYR A 124 9.88 1.55 -6.94
N GLU A 125 9.88 0.24 -7.13
CA GLU A 125 8.67 -0.54 -7.35
C GLU A 125 8.11 -0.93 -5.99
N CYS A 126 6.80 -0.79 -5.82
CA CYS A 126 6.09 -1.32 -4.67
C CYS A 126 5.06 -2.33 -5.15
N GLU A 127 5.08 -3.50 -4.53
CA GLU A 127 4.30 -4.68 -4.89
C GLU A 127 3.49 -5.15 -3.68
N PHE A 128 2.19 -5.33 -3.89
CA PHE A 128 1.26 -5.90 -2.91
C PHE A 128 0.94 -7.32 -3.36
N LEU A 129 1.44 -8.31 -2.62
CA LEU A 129 1.14 -9.73 -2.80
C LEU A 129 0.01 -10.12 -1.83
N PHE A 130 -1.16 -10.39 -2.38
CA PHE A 130 -2.33 -10.79 -1.63
C PHE A 130 -2.33 -12.30 -1.41
N GLY A 131 -1.59 -12.74 -0.39
CA GLY A 131 -1.53 -14.11 0.03
C GLY A 131 -2.86 -14.64 0.58
N SER A 132 -2.85 -15.87 1.08
CA SER A 132 -4.04 -16.51 1.67
C SER A 132 -4.42 -15.85 3.00
N THR A 133 -3.47 -15.73 3.92
CA THR A 133 -3.66 -15.23 5.29
C THR A 133 -3.09 -13.83 5.51
N THR A 134 -2.08 -13.44 4.74
CA THR A 134 -1.38 -12.16 4.93
C THR A 134 -1.19 -11.41 3.62
N LEU A 135 -1.03 -10.10 3.75
CA LEU A 135 -0.62 -9.18 2.70
C LEU A 135 0.88 -8.97 2.85
N GLU A 136 1.65 -9.43 1.89
CA GLU A 136 3.06 -9.10 1.80
C GLU A 136 3.22 -7.85 0.93
N VAL A 137 3.95 -6.86 1.44
CA VAL A 137 4.29 -5.66 0.69
C VAL A 137 5.79 -5.57 0.54
N ALA A 138 6.24 -5.67 -0.71
CA ALA A 138 7.62 -5.49 -1.09
C ALA A 138 7.83 -4.10 -1.68
N ALA A 139 8.98 -3.51 -1.40
CA ALA A 139 9.43 -2.33 -2.08
C ALA A 139 10.90 -2.46 -2.48
N THR A 140 11.16 -2.27 -3.77
CA THR A 140 12.42 -2.56 -4.43
C THR A 140 12.91 -1.29 -5.12
N GLU A 141 14.09 -0.81 -4.72
CA GLU A 141 14.75 0.26 -5.44
C GLU A 141 15.27 -0.27 -6.79
N VAL A 142 14.95 0.43 -7.88
CA VAL A 142 15.06 -0.10 -9.25
C VAL A 142 16.51 -0.24 -9.72
N GLU A 143 17.40 0.69 -9.37
CA GLU A 143 18.78 0.67 -9.88
C GLU A 143 19.69 -0.29 -9.11
N THR A 144 19.57 -0.33 -7.80
CA THR A 144 20.36 -1.14 -6.87
C THR A 144 19.77 -2.53 -6.65
N GLY A 145 18.47 -2.72 -6.91
CA GLY A 145 17.74 -3.95 -6.63
C GLY A 145 17.55 -4.22 -5.13
N ILE A 146 17.78 -3.23 -4.27
CA ILE A 146 17.58 -3.39 -2.82
C ILE A 146 16.09 -3.51 -2.54
N THR A 147 15.68 -4.68 -2.03
CA THR A 147 14.30 -4.97 -1.64
C THR A 147 14.14 -4.96 -0.12
N LYS A 148 13.02 -4.38 0.33
CA LYS A 148 12.52 -4.45 1.70
C LYS A 148 11.09 -4.96 1.68
N VAL A 149 10.77 -5.84 2.63
CA VAL A 149 9.48 -6.52 2.69
C VAL A 149 8.90 -6.37 4.08
N VAL A 150 7.59 -6.16 4.16
CA VAL A 150 6.80 -6.23 5.40
C VAL A 150 5.58 -7.12 5.17
N GLU A 151 5.17 -7.79 6.23
CA GLU A 151 3.97 -8.61 6.24
C GLU A 151 2.89 -7.91 7.08
N VAL A 152 1.69 -7.83 6.53
CA VAL A 152 0.52 -7.19 7.14
C VAL A 152 -0.60 -8.23 7.24
N ASP A 153 -1.12 -8.44 8.44
CA ASP A 153 -2.27 -9.32 8.64
C ASP A 153 -3.54 -8.69 8.07
N PHE A 154 -4.31 -9.46 7.27
CA PHE A 154 -5.63 -9.00 6.80
C PHE A 154 -6.62 -8.75 7.96
N GLU A 155 -6.42 -9.43 9.09
CA GLU A 155 -7.38 -9.52 10.19
C GLU A 155 -6.85 -8.95 11.50
N ARG A 156 -5.94 -7.97 11.48
CA ARG A 156 -5.49 -7.28 12.71
C ARG A 156 -6.67 -6.53 13.35
N SER A 157 -7.51 -7.30 14.03
CA SER A 157 -8.57 -6.91 14.95
C SER A 157 -7.92 -6.05 15.99
N GLN A 158 -8.51 -4.91 16.30
CA GLN A 158 -8.01 -4.08 17.37
C GLN A 158 -8.01 -4.90 18.66
N GLU A 159 -6.84 -5.29 19.14
CA GLU A 159 -6.67 -5.40 20.58
C GLU A 159 -6.87 -3.99 21.11
N VAL A 160 -8.07 -3.76 21.62
CA VAL A 160 -8.41 -2.62 22.44
C VAL A 160 -7.47 -2.69 23.64
N GLY A 161 -6.37 -1.96 23.58
CA GLY A 161 -5.45 -1.78 24.68
C GLY A 161 -6.18 -1.02 25.78
N GLY A 162 -6.81 -1.76 26.68
CA GLY A 162 -7.26 -1.23 27.96
C GLY A 162 -6.06 -0.75 28.76
N GLY A 163 -6.10 0.51 29.16
CA GLY A 163 -5.19 1.16 30.10
C GLY A 163 -5.88 2.37 30.69
#